data_AF-A0A536YH27-F1
#
_entry.id   AF-A0A536YH27-F1
#
_cell.length_a   1.000
_cell.length_b   1.000
_cell.length_c   1.000
_cell.angle_alpha   90.00
_cell.angle_beta   90.00
_cell.angle_gamma   90.00
#
_symmetry.space_group_name_H-M   'P 1'
#
loop_
_entity.id
_entity.type
_entity.pdbx_description
1 polymer ?
#
loop_
_entity_poly.entity_id
_entity_poly.type
_entity_poly.pdbx_seq_one_letter_code
_entity_poly.pdbx_strand_id
1 'polypeptide(L)'
;MHAELRAQLVEQGYAGPVRVLDEQSCRQIVDRLSDGEQEPVDWRKGHAVSSWAFFQIARQPAIIERVSSLLGDDVMLWGASVQIRTPDAVHPWHSDIEISTAWGKSVSVWIGLEHTEAHSSLSLISYSHRFGVTVQETAHRSGKRRREIGNEDVLRWATEHDPRSRVVNVEMTDGEALFLDGALWHGSHNFTPNTRKALLLQYAAPDLPIRIPDFSRLEWPVRVLESPRPPCIMVKGTARTGDNRIVSAPKAPAAHPARKLSNRVYPLRIPLAPDQEKGWRAYPIFRGSTATLRALTCHASVLTHGQCPHAPHRHDEEEILIVLSGEVDIEVPDLKGAPQNGRMRVTPGRFAYYPPRFAHTLRTVSEEPASYLMLKWQCAAGPGPPLGFGRYDAFAPVAPPTQEKGFRAQALFEGPTASLTKLHCHASTLLPGASYSPHVDAHDVAIVILEGELETLGERVKPCSVIFHPAGESHGMRNPGGSPARYVVFEFHGDRARATETPVTPEIVRARRLIDPRRWKSAIKQLLKVSV
;
A
#
# COMPACT_ATOMS: atom_id res chain seq x y z
N MET A 1 24.01 18.31 6.60
CA MET A 1 23.05 17.37 7.23
C MET A 1 23.68 16.03 7.62
N HIS A 2 24.26 15.20 6.72
CA HIS A 2 24.83 13.90 7.11
C HIS A 2 25.99 13.99 8.12
N ALA A 3 26.90 14.96 7.96
CA ALA A 3 28.01 15.17 8.89
C ALA A 3 27.55 15.56 10.30
N GLU A 4 26.44 16.30 10.40
CA GLU A 4 25.87 16.78 11.66
C GLU A 4 25.17 15.64 12.41
N LEU A 5 24.40 14.81 11.72
CA LEU A 5 23.79 13.61 12.31
C LEU A 5 24.85 12.63 12.83
N ARG A 6 25.95 12.45 12.07
CA ARG A 6 27.08 11.65 12.52
C ARG A 6 27.72 12.22 13.77
N ALA A 7 27.96 13.53 13.81
CA ALA A 7 28.52 14.20 14.99
C ALA A 7 27.62 14.04 16.22
N GLN A 8 26.31 14.19 16.07
CA GLN A 8 25.34 13.94 17.14
C GLN A 8 25.41 12.48 17.63
N LEU A 9 25.31 11.50 16.73
CA LEU A 9 25.35 10.09 17.14
C LEU A 9 26.65 9.74 17.87
N VAL A 10 27.80 10.20 17.35
CA VAL A 10 29.10 9.99 17.98
C VAL A 10 29.15 10.64 19.36
N GLU A 11 28.65 11.87 19.49
CA GLU A 11 28.75 12.64 20.74
C GLU A 11 27.78 12.15 21.81
N GLN A 12 26.49 12.19 21.54
CA GLN A 12 25.43 11.94 22.53
C GLN A 12 24.78 10.55 22.42
N GLY A 13 25.11 9.77 21.37
CA GLY A 13 24.63 8.40 21.17
C GLY A 13 23.30 8.28 20.42
N TYR A 14 22.71 9.41 20.02
CA TYR A 14 21.52 9.47 19.18
C TYR A 14 21.57 10.68 18.23
N ALA A 15 20.84 10.59 17.11
CA ALA A 15 20.70 11.68 16.14
C ALA A 15 19.27 11.74 15.58
N GLY A 16 18.78 12.96 15.34
CA GLY A 16 17.39 13.23 14.95
C GLY A 16 16.55 13.86 16.07
N PRO A 17 15.22 13.97 15.89
CA PRO A 17 14.44 13.37 14.81
C PRO A 17 14.66 14.02 13.43
N VAL A 18 14.52 13.22 12.37
CA VAL A 18 14.54 13.69 10.98
C VAL A 18 13.43 13.04 10.18
N ARG A 19 12.71 13.81 9.38
CA ARG A 19 11.67 13.25 8.51
C ARG A 19 12.28 12.35 7.43
N VAL A 20 11.79 11.12 7.37
CA VAL A 20 12.18 10.11 6.37
C VAL A 20 10.99 9.56 5.59
N LEU A 21 9.78 9.74 6.11
CA LEU A 21 8.52 9.37 5.48
C LEU A 21 7.54 10.54 5.59
N ASP A 22 6.66 10.69 4.60
CA ASP A 22 5.47 11.52 4.73
C ASP A 22 4.33 10.74 5.40
N GLU A 23 3.31 11.46 5.87
CA GLU A 23 2.18 10.89 6.60
C GLU A 23 1.43 9.82 5.79
N GLN A 24 1.32 10.00 4.47
CA GLN A 24 0.69 9.02 3.59
C GLN A 24 1.51 7.73 3.50
N SER A 25 2.83 7.86 3.35
CA SER A 25 3.76 6.74 3.34
C SER A 25 3.66 5.98 4.65
N CYS A 26 3.53 6.66 5.78
CA CYS A 26 3.28 6.02 7.07
C CYS A 26 1.99 5.19 7.05
N ARG A 27 0.85 5.76 6.61
CA ARG A 27 -0.43 5.01 6.51
C ARG A 27 -0.32 3.82 5.55
N GLN A 28 0.28 4.00 4.38
CA GLN A 28 0.49 2.93 3.41
C GLN A 28 1.40 1.83 3.96
N ILE A 29 2.43 2.20 4.74
CA ILE A 29 3.30 1.24 5.41
C ILE A 29 2.49 0.48 6.46
N VAL A 30 1.72 1.17 7.31
CA VAL A 30 0.85 0.51 8.30
C VAL A 30 -0.13 -0.46 7.63
N ASP A 31 -0.82 -0.04 6.57
CA ASP A 31 -1.76 -0.90 5.82
C ASP A 31 -1.04 -2.10 5.21
N ARG A 32 0.09 -1.89 4.51
CA ARG A 32 0.88 -2.98 3.89
C ARG A 32 1.49 -3.93 4.90
N LEU A 33 1.89 -3.41 6.06
CA LEU A 33 2.40 -4.22 7.14
C LEU A 33 1.25 -4.97 7.83
N SER A 34 0.02 -4.43 7.87
CA SER A 34 -1.14 -5.12 8.46
C SER A 34 -1.78 -6.17 7.53
N ASP A 35 -1.71 -5.98 6.21
CA ASP A 35 -2.30 -6.88 5.23
C ASP A 35 -1.42 -8.11 4.97
N GLY A 36 -1.76 -9.23 5.63
CA GLY A 36 -1.16 -10.53 5.37
C GLY A 36 0.28 -10.66 5.87
N GLU A 37 0.54 -10.21 7.10
CA GLU A 37 1.82 -10.40 7.80
C GLU A 37 2.32 -11.83 7.62
N GLN A 38 3.39 -11.98 6.85
CA GLN A 38 4.16 -13.21 6.89
C GLN A 38 4.90 -13.24 8.22
N GLU A 39 4.76 -14.35 8.94
CA GLU A 39 5.49 -14.59 10.18
C GLU A 39 6.98 -14.29 9.98
N PRO A 40 7.63 -13.64 10.96
CA PRO A 40 9.03 -13.32 10.83
C PRO A 40 9.87 -14.61 10.88
N VAL A 41 10.93 -14.66 10.08
CA VAL A 41 11.77 -15.86 9.98
C VAL A 41 12.63 -15.98 11.24
N ASP A 42 12.60 -17.15 11.87
CA ASP A 42 13.38 -17.59 13.04
C ASP A 42 13.17 -16.81 14.36
N TRP A 43 12.81 -15.52 14.31
CA TRP A 43 12.60 -14.69 15.50
C TRP A 43 11.81 -13.41 15.23
N ARG A 44 11.32 -12.75 16.27
CA ARG A 44 10.40 -11.58 16.20
C ARG A 44 10.91 -10.37 15.40
N LYS A 45 12.22 -10.25 15.18
CA LYS A 45 12.83 -9.16 14.38
C LYS A 45 13.16 -9.61 12.96
N GLY A 46 12.78 -10.82 12.56
CA GLY A 46 13.12 -11.41 11.26
C GLY A 46 12.22 -11.00 10.08
N HIS A 47 11.37 -9.98 10.21
CA HIS A 47 10.38 -9.66 9.18
C HIS A 47 10.97 -9.25 7.84
N ALA A 48 12.14 -8.61 7.81
CA ALA A 48 12.76 -8.22 6.54
C ALA A 48 13.16 -9.42 5.67
N VAL A 49 13.21 -10.63 6.22
CA VAL A 49 13.55 -11.86 5.47
C VAL A 49 12.32 -12.48 4.82
N SER A 50 11.16 -12.42 5.48
CA SER A 50 9.88 -12.93 4.94
C SER A 50 9.11 -11.86 4.15
N SER A 51 9.29 -10.58 4.45
CA SER A 51 8.50 -9.50 3.89
C SER A 51 9.32 -8.53 3.05
N TRP A 52 8.97 -8.46 1.77
CA TRP A 52 9.50 -7.44 0.86
C TRP A 52 9.18 -6.03 1.32
N ALA A 53 8.03 -5.78 1.94
CA ALA A 53 7.66 -4.44 2.40
C ALA A 53 8.67 -3.93 3.45
N PHE A 54 8.99 -4.74 4.46
CA PHE A 54 10.04 -4.41 5.43
C PHE A 54 11.41 -4.22 4.77
N PHE A 55 11.80 -5.13 3.87
CA PHE A 55 13.08 -5.04 3.17
C PHE A 55 13.20 -3.77 2.29
N GLN A 56 12.11 -3.36 1.63
CA GLN A 56 12.09 -2.14 0.81
C GLN A 56 12.22 -0.88 1.66
N ILE A 57 11.46 -0.77 2.75
CA ILE A 57 11.51 0.40 3.62
C ILE A 57 12.91 0.56 4.21
N ALA A 58 13.52 -0.56 4.65
CA ALA A 58 14.89 -0.58 5.18
C ALA A 58 15.97 -0.10 4.19
N ARG A 59 15.65 -0.02 2.90
CA ARG A 59 16.57 0.41 1.84
C ARG A 59 16.20 1.75 1.22
N GLN A 60 15.22 2.46 1.77
CA GLN A 60 14.89 3.79 1.28
C GLN A 60 16.12 4.71 1.37
N PRO A 61 16.43 5.51 0.33
CA PRO A 61 17.59 6.40 0.32
C PRO A 61 17.66 7.31 1.56
N ALA A 62 16.51 7.83 1.99
CA ALA A 62 16.39 8.65 3.19
C ALA A 62 16.90 7.96 4.47
N ILE A 63 16.89 6.63 4.54
CA ILE A 63 17.38 5.85 5.68
C ILE A 63 18.79 5.34 5.41
N ILE A 64 18.98 4.59 4.31
CA ILE A 64 20.21 3.82 4.09
C ILE A 64 21.44 4.70 3.86
N GLU A 65 21.29 5.89 3.27
CA GLU A 65 22.41 6.83 3.09
C GLU A 65 22.91 7.36 4.43
N ARG A 66 22.00 7.60 5.38
CA ARG A 66 22.35 8.02 6.75
C ARG A 66 23.01 6.88 7.51
N VAL A 67 22.42 5.68 7.48
CA VAL A 67 23.00 4.48 8.12
C VAL A 67 24.40 4.19 7.58
N SER A 68 24.59 4.24 6.26
CA SER A 68 25.89 3.98 5.64
C SER A 68 26.93 5.06 5.98
N SER A 69 26.53 6.32 6.14
CA SER A 69 27.46 7.36 6.61
C SER A 69 28.00 7.11 8.03
N LEU A 70 27.32 6.25 8.81
CA LEU A 70 27.70 5.88 10.17
C LEU A 70 28.51 4.58 10.21
N LEU A 71 28.07 3.57 9.45
CA LEU A 71 28.62 2.20 9.49
C LEU A 71 29.65 1.89 8.40
N GLY A 72 29.77 2.74 7.37
CA GLY A 72 30.59 2.49 6.19
C GLY A 72 29.79 1.92 5.02
N ASP A 73 30.48 1.34 4.04
CA ASP A 73 29.89 0.92 2.77
C ASP A 73 29.24 -0.46 2.81
N ASP A 74 29.65 -1.33 3.73
CA ASP A 74 29.04 -2.63 3.96
C ASP A 74 28.08 -2.57 5.15
N VAL A 75 26.78 -2.69 4.85
CA VAL A 75 25.72 -2.56 5.83
C VAL A 75 24.84 -3.79 5.80
N MET A 76 24.71 -4.42 6.96
CA MET A 76 23.85 -5.57 7.20
C MET A 76 22.60 -5.13 7.98
N LEU A 77 21.42 -5.52 7.52
CA LEU A 77 20.16 -5.43 8.25
C LEU A 77 19.94 -6.76 8.98
N TRP A 78 19.86 -6.74 10.30
CA TRP A 78 19.68 -7.94 11.12
C TRP A 78 18.32 -7.96 11.85
N GLY A 79 17.65 -6.82 11.97
CA GLY A 79 16.35 -6.72 12.62
C GLY A 79 15.40 -5.75 11.92
N ALA A 80 14.14 -6.14 11.76
CA ALA A 80 13.03 -5.31 11.33
C ALA A 80 11.74 -5.76 12.01
N SER A 81 11.01 -4.84 12.66
CA SER A 81 9.77 -5.16 13.38
C SER A 81 8.91 -3.92 13.61
N VAL A 82 7.59 -4.12 13.80
CA VAL A 82 6.69 -3.06 14.28
C VAL A 82 6.58 -3.11 15.80
N GLN A 83 6.75 -1.96 16.43
CA GLN A 83 6.62 -1.74 17.86
C GLN A 83 5.27 -1.11 18.17
N ILE A 84 4.33 -1.95 18.60
CA ILE A 84 2.98 -1.54 19.00
C ILE A 84 2.94 -1.28 20.51
N ARG A 85 2.39 -0.14 20.92
CA ARG A 85 2.16 0.22 22.33
C ARG A 85 0.75 0.75 22.51
N THR A 86 -0.08 0.00 23.24
CA THR A 86 -1.41 0.44 23.66
C THR A 86 -1.30 1.62 24.65
N PRO A 87 -2.39 2.30 24.97
CA PRO A 87 -2.41 3.30 26.04
C PRO A 87 -1.82 2.74 27.33
N ASP A 88 -1.01 3.55 28.03
CA ASP A 88 -0.28 3.26 29.26
C ASP A 88 0.78 2.13 29.16
N ALA A 89 1.03 1.60 27.95
CA ALA A 89 2.02 0.54 27.80
C ALA A 89 3.46 1.06 27.99
N VAL A 90 4.21 0.38 28.86
CA VAL A 90 5.62 0.67 29.16
C VAL A 90 6.54 -0.31 28.44
N HIS A 91 7.57 0.21 27.77
CA HIS A 91 8.77 -0.52 27.43
C HIS A 91 9.87 -0.15 28.44
N PRO A 92 10.27 -1.07 29.34
CA PRO A 92 11.24 -0.75 30.38
C PRO A 92 12.58 -0.27 29.83
N TRP A 93 13.28 0.55 30.61
CA TRP A 93 14.66 0.96 30.31
C TRP A 93 15.54 -0.26 30.01
N HIS A 94 16.26 -0.21 28.89
CA HIS A 94 17.15 -1.26 28.42
C HIS A 94 18.25 -0.69 27.50
N SER A 95 19.35 -1.42 27.36
CA SER A 95 20.21 -1.40 26.17
C SER A 95 19.78 -2.55 25.25
N ASP A 96 19.88 -2.38 23.93
CA ASP A 96 19.58 -3.46 22.97
C ASP A 96 20.57 -4.60 23.18
N ILE A 97 20.11 -5.76 23.67
CA ILE A 97 20.99 -6.86 24.11
C ILE A 97 21.93 -7.31 23.00
N GLU A 98 21.41 -7.39 21.76
CA GLU A 98 22.12 -7.90 20.59
C GLU A 98 23.33 -7.05 20.18
N ILE A 99 23.33 -5.77 20.54
CA ILE A 99 24.31 -4.77 20.10
C ILE A 99 24.82 -3.88 21.25
N SER A 100 24.61 -4.32 22.50
CA SER A 100 24.90 -3.53 23.70
C SER A 100 26.38 -3.21 23.93
N THR A 101 27.28 -3.91 23.24
CA THR A 101 28.74 -3.69 23.26
C THR A 101 29.30 -3.18 21.93
N ALA A 102 28.42 -2.84 20.99
CA ALA A 102 28.77 -2.61 19.58
C ALA A 102 28.92 -1.13 19.21
N TRP A 103 29.65 -0.38 20.04
CA TRP A 103 29.85 1.05 19.84
C TRP A 103 30.43 1.35 18.45
N GLY A 104 29.74 2.21 17.69
CA GLY A 104 30.15 2.60 16.33
C GLY A 104 30.05 1.50 15.26
N LYS A 105 29.57 0.30 15.59
CA LYS A 105 29.38 -0.83 14.65
C LYS A 105 27.93 -1.22 14.44
N SER A 106 27.00 -0.54 15.11
CA SER A 106 25.56 -0.80 15.01
C SER A 106 24.75 0.49 15.03
N VAL A 107 23.59 0.47 14.38
CA VAL A 107 22.62 1.58 14.41
C VAL A 107 21.21 1.02 14.44
N SER A 108 20.42 1.41 15.44
CA SER A 108 18.97 1.20 15.47
C SER A 108 18.29 2.45 14.92
N VAL A 109 17.41 2.29 13.93
CA VAL A 109 16.58 3.35 13.35
C VAL A 109 15.14 3.12 13.79
N TRP A 110 14.61 4.06 14.57
CA TRP A 110 13.24 4.02 15.09
C TRP A 110 12.41 5.09 14.39
N ILE A 111 11.28 4.71 13.79
CA ILE A 111 10.47 5.60 12.94
C ILE A 111 9.03 5.60 13.43
N GLY A 112 8.46 6.77 13.71
CA GLY A 112 7.04 6.90 14.03
C GLY A 112 6.16 6.57 12.82
N LEU A 113 5.13 5.75 12.98
CA LEU A 113 4.22 5.38 11.88
C LEU A 113 2.76 5.77 12.12
N GLU A 114 2.28 5.64 13.34
CA GLU A 114 0.90 5.96 13.69
C GLU A 114 0.82 6.38 15.16
N HIS A 115 0.26 7.57 15.41
CA HIS A 115 0.09 8.14 16.75
C HIS A 115 1.40 8.31 17.54
N THR A 116 2.49 8.62 16.83
CA THR A 116 3.76 9.02 17.45
C THR A 116 3.72 10.51 17.77
N GLU A 117 3.94 10.82 19.03
CA GLU A 117 4.01 12.19 19.55
C GLU A 117 4.94 12.22 20.78
N ALA A 118 5.23 13.41 21.32
CA ALA A 118 6.16 13.61 22.43
C ALA A 118 5.84 12.74 23.67
N HIS A 119 4.56 12.44 23.90
CA HIS A 119 4.09 11.64 25.03
C HIS A 119 3.93 10.14 24.72
N SER A 120 4.27 9.68 23.51
CA SER A 120 4.24 8.26 23.11
C SER A 120 5.57 7.73 22.51
N SER A 121 6.53 8.63 22.34
CA SER A 121 7.86 8.40 21.76
C SER A 121 8.85 7.73 22.73
N LEU A 122 10.13 7.74 22.38
CA LEU A 122 11.20 7.18 23.19
C LEU A 122 11.75 8.18 24.22
N SER A 123 12.13 7.63 25.37
CA SER A 123 12.98 8.29 26.36
C SER A 123 14.39 7.71 26.28
N LEU A 124 15.41 8.56 26.35
CA LEU A 124 16.84 8.20 26.22
C LEU A 124 17.66 8.75 27.39
N ILE A 125 18.83 8.17 27.64
CA ILE A 125 19.89 8.80 28.44
C ILE A 125 21.03 9.24 27.51
N SER A 126 21.27 10.54 27.40
CA SER A 126 22.39 11.04 26.58
C SER A 126 23.75 10.54 27.10
N TYR A 127 24.68 10.29 26.18
CA TYR A 127 26.06 9.81 26.43
C TYR A 127 26.16 8.37 26.93
N SER A 128 25.05 7.69 27.23
CA SER A 128 25.06 6.35 27.83
C SER A 128 25.67 5.24 26.96
N HIS A 129 25.75 5.46 25.64
CA HIS A 129 26.44 4.57 24.72
C HIS A 129 27.95 4.43 25.01
N ARG A 130 28.54 5.36 25.77
CA ARG A 130 29.97 5.38 26.12
C ARG A 130 30.29 4.72 27.47
N PHE A 131 29.30 4.33 28.26
CA PHE A 131 29.52 3.88 29.64
C PHE A 131 30.22 2.52 29.73
N GLY A 132 30.17 1.72 28.67
CA GLY A 132 30.72 0.35 28.67
C GLY A 132 29.95 -0.63 29.56
N VAL A 133 28.79 -0.22 30.08
CA VAL A 133 27.87 -1.02 30.88
C VAL A 133 26.45 -0.86 30.39
N THR A 134 25.67 -1.93 30.47
CA THR A 134 24.25 -1.91 30.10
C THR A 134 23.39 -1.46 31.27
N VAL A 135 22.22 -0.86 31.02
CA VAL A 135 21.30 -0.54 32.11
C VAL A 135 20.83 -1.80 32.85
N GLN A 136 20.74 -2.95 32.16
CA GLN A 136 20.42 -4.24 32.78
C GLN A 136 21.47 -4.65 33.82
N GLU A 137 22.75 -4.48 33.49
CA GLU A 137 23.86 -4.76 34.41
C GLU A 137 23.87 -3.79 35.59
N THR A 138 23.72 -2.49 35.33
CA THR A 138 23.70 -1.45 36.38
C THR A 138 22.54 -1.65 37.34
N ALA A 139 21.36 -2.03 36.83
CA ALA A 139 20.20 -2.35 37.65
C ALA A 139 20.46 -3.56 38.55
N HIS A 140 21.02 -4.65 38.01
CA HIS A 140 21.38 -5.83 38.79
C HIS A 140 22.39 -5.51 39.89
N ARG A 141 23.46 -4.76 39.59
CA ARG A 141 24.44 -4.30 40.58
C ARG A 141 23.82 -3.44 41.69
N SER A 142 22.73 -2.74 41.37
CA SER A 142 21.96 -1.91 42.30
C SER A 142 20.83 -2.68 43.01
N GLY A 143 20.70 -4.00 42.79
CA GLY A 143 19.65 -4.82 43.38
C GLY A 143 18.24 -4.57 42.82
N LYS A 144 18.12 -3.90 41.67
CA LYS A 144 16.83 -3.62 41.00
C LYS A 144 16.59 -4.58 39.84
N ARG A 145 15.33 -4.96 39.64
CA ARG A 145 14.89 -5.72 38.45
C ARG A 145 14.54 -4.80 37.31
N ARG A 146 14.57 -5.31 36.07
CA ARG A 146 14.33 -4.51 34.86
C ARG A 146 13.03 -3.70 34.87
N ARG A 147 11.95 -4.25 35.45
CA ARG A 147 10.63 -3.59 35.49
C ARG A 147 10.51 -2.50 36.57
N GLU A 148 11.46 -2.42 37.49
CA GLU A 148 11.46 -1.49 38.63
C GLU A 148 12.28 -0.22 38.36
N ILE A 149 12.90 -0.13 37.18
CA ILE A 149 13.78 0.97 36.78
C ILE A 149 12.95 2.18 36.38
N GLY A 150 13.08 3.28 37.13
CA GLY A 150 12.46 4.57 36.82
C GLY A 150 13.46 5.59 36.26
N ASN A 151 12.94 6.75 35.85
CA ASN A 151 13.76 7.85 35.31
C ASN A 151 14.79 8.38 36.31
N GLU A 152 14.44 8.44 37.60
CA GLU A 152 15.35 8.89 38.65
C GLU A 152 16.54 7.92 38.82
N ASP A 153 16.31 6.63 38.67
CA ASP A 153 17.37 5.61 38.76
C ASP A 153 18.37 5.77 37.62
N VAL A 154 17.87 5.77 36.38
CA VAL A 154 18.74 5.85 35.20
C VAL A 154 19.49 7.18 35.13
N LEU A 155 18.87 8.28 35.56
CA LEU A 155 19.55 9.57 35.63
C LEU A 155 20.68 9.54 36.64
N ARG A 156 20.41 9.10 37.88
CA ARG A 156 21.42 9.03 38.94
C ARG A 156 22.60 8.16 38.51
N TRP A 157 22.33 6.94 38.03
CA TRP A 157 23.36 6.04 37.53
C TRP A 157 24.14 6.64 36.37
N ALA A 158 23.48 7.32 35.43
CA ALA A 158 24.16 7.93 34.30
C ALA A 158 25.07 9.08 34.70
N THR A 159 24.65 9.92 35.65
CA THR A 159 25.46 11.05 36.13
C THR A 159 26.69 10.62 36.94
N GLU A 160 26.69 9.40 37.49
CA GLU A 160 27.87 8.79 38.10
C GLU A 160 28.94 8.47 37.02
N HIS A 161 28.52 8.22 35.77
CA HIS A 161 29.42 7.98 34.64
C HIS A 161 29.79 9.25 33.87
N ASP A 162 28.81 10.10 33.54
CA ASP A 162 29.02 11.39 32.86
C ASP A 162 28.06 12.46 33.45
N PRO A 163 28.58 13.48 34.16
CA PRO A 163 27.76 14.55 34.75
C PRO A 163 26.88 15.32 33.74
N ARG A 164 27.15 15.23 32.44
CA ARG A 164 26.35 15.85 31.38
C ARG A 164 25.10 15.03 31.01
N SER A 165 24.99 13.79 31.46
CA SER A 165 23.89 12.90 31.12
C SER A 165 22.55 13.42 31.64
N ARG A 166 21.54 13.31 30.78
CA ARG A 166 20.16 13.71 31.07
C ARG A 166 19.17 12.73 30.46
N VAL A 167 17.99 12.66 31.06
CA VAL A 167 16.83 12.02 30.44
C VAL A 167 16.33 12.92 29.32
N VAL A 168 16.20 12.38 28.12
CA VAL A 168 15.70 13.07 26.93
C VAL A 168 14.42 12.38 26.48
N ASN A 169 13.29 13.07 26.60
CA ASN A 169 12.05 12.66 25.94
C ASN A 169 12.07 13.25 24.53
N VAL A 170 12.06 12.41 23.51
CA VAL A 170 12.25 12.89 22.14
C VAL A 170 10.92 13.39 21.58
N GLU A 171 10.83 14.66 21.26
CA GLU A 171 9.67 15.22 20.56
C GLU A 171 9.73 14.84 19.08
N MET A 172 8.84 13.94 18.65
CA MET A 172 8.83 13.41 17.28
C MET A 172 7.41 13.12 16.82
N THR A 173 7.18 13.22 15.51
CA THR A 173 5.89 12.91 14.88
C THR A 173 5.98 11.67 13.99
N ASP A 174 4.82 11.20 13.51
CA ASP A 174 4.78 10.19 12.46
C ASP A 174 5.62 10.61 11.22
N GLY A 175 6.36 9.65 10.69
CA GLY A 175 7.28 9.80 9.57
C GLY A 175 8.68 10.32 9.92
N GLU A 176 8.92 10.70 11.17
CA GLU A 176 10.25 11.06 11.67
C GLU A 176 11.01 9.86 12.22
N ALA A 177 12.31 9.84 11.96
CA ALA A 177 13.24 8.81 12.39
C ALA A 177 14.24 9.33 13.42
N LEU A 178 14.55 8.47 14.37
CA LEU A 178 15.63 8.62 15.33
C LEU A 178 16.66 7.51 15.11
N PHE A 179 17.93 7.90 15.07
CA PHE A 179 19.07 7.01 14.89
C PHE A 179 19.76 6.84 16.24
N LEU A 180 19.92 5.61 16.70
CA LEU A 180 20.41 5.26 18.03
C LEU A 180 21.64 4.36 17.90
N ASP A 181 22.65 4.61 18.72
CA ASP A 181 23.71 3.64 18.97
C ASP A 181 23.14 2.47 19.81
N GLY A 182 23.56 1.24 19.52
CA GLY A 182 23.06 0.04 20.18
C GLY A 182 23.27 -0.04 21.69
N ALA A 183 24.32 0.63 22.18
CA ALA A 183 24.63 0.66 23.61
C ALA A 183 23.77 1.67 24.39
N LEU A 184 23.10 2.60 23.70
CA LEU A 184 22.35 3.69 24.32
C LEU A 184 21.22 3.15 25.22
N TRP A 185 21.12 3.68 26.44
CA TRP A 185 20.05 3.35 27.36
C TRP A 185 18.77 4.07 26.93
N HIS A 186 17.69 3.32 26.75
CA HIS A 186 16.42 3.86 26.29
C HIS A 186 15.20 3.06 26.76
N GLY A 187 14.03 3.69 26.71
CA GLY A 187 12.74 3.11 27.07
C GLY A 187 11.59 3.88 26.40
N SER A 188 10.35 3.53 26.71
CA SER A 188 9.18 4.29 26.26
C SER A 188 7.99 4.08 27.18
N HIS A 189 7.15 5.10 27.34
CA HIS A 189 5.84 4.98 27.98
C HIS A 189 4.83 5.70 27.08
N ASN A 190 3.79 5.00 26.65
CA ASN A 190 2.71 5.62 25.90
C ASN A 190 1.68 6.27 26.85
N PHE A 191 1.81 7.57 27.11
CA PHE A 191 0.85 8.31 27.94
C PHE A 191 -0.39 8.79 27.18
N THR A 192 -0.50 8.48 25.89
CA THR A 192 -1.60 8.94 25.03
C THR A 192 -2.78 7.95 25.08
N PRO A 193 -4.01 8.39 24.76
CA PRO A 193 -5.16 7.50 24.67
C PRO A 193 -5.15 6.62 23.41
N ASN A 194 -4.18 6.79 22.50
CA ASN A 194 -4.13 6.10 21.22
C ASN A 194 -3.11 4.95 21.25
N THR A 195 -3.32 3.92 20.42
CA THR A 195 -2.31 2.87 20.23
C THR A 195 -1.24 3.37 19.26
N ARG A 196 0.01 3.48 19.74
CA ARG A 196 1.14 3.91 18.93
C ARG A 196 1.75 2.74 18.15
N LYS A 197 2.04 2.96 16.86
CA LYS A 197 2.86 2.06 16.04
C LYS A 197 4.12 2.77 15.56
N ALA A 198 5.25 2.08 15.67
CA ALA A 198 6.54 2.55 15.17
C ALA A 198 7.31 1.42 14.47
N LEU A 199 8.12 1.76 13.49
CA LEU A 199 8.99 0.82 12.80
C LEU A 199 10.37 0.83 13.46
N LEU A 200 10.90 -0.35 13.81
CA LEU A 200 12.27 -0.54 14.27
C LEU A 200 13.05 -1.28 13.19
N LEU A 201 14.14 -0.68 12.71
CA LEU A 201 15.09 -1.24 11.75
C LEU A 201 16.48 -1.23 12.35
N GLN A 202 17.17 -2.37 12.40
CA GLN A 202 18.44 -2.51 13.10
C GLN A 202 19.53 -3.00 12.16
N TYR A 203 20.61 -2.21 12.10
CA TYR A 203 21.71 -2.36 11.17
C TYR A 203 23.03 -2.58 11.92
N ALA A 204 23.98 -3.22 11.25
CA ALA A 204 25.32 -3.42 11.76
C ALA A 204 26.34 -3.52 10.62
N ALA A 205 27.61 -3.28 10.95
CA ALA A 205 28.72 -3.72 10.12
C ALA A 205 28.76 -5.27 10.08
N PRO A 206 29.14 -5.90 8.96
CA PRO A 206 29.06 -7.36 8.81
C PRO A 206 30.02 -8.13 9.73
N ASP A 207 31.06 -7.49 10.24
CA ASP A 207 32.03 -8.04 11.20
C ASP A 207 31.55 -8.01 12.66
N LEU A 208 30.40 -7.41 12.95
CA LEU A 208 29.79 -7.43 14.28
C LEU A 208 28.92 -8.70 14.44
N PRO A 209 29.26 -9.65 15.34
CA PRO A 209 28.44 -10.83 15.55
C PRO A 209 27.09 -10.49 16.17
N ILE A 210 26.00 -10.90 15.52
CA ILE A 210 24.64 -10.76 16.05
C ILE A 210 24.14 -12.13 16.54
N ARG A 211 23.51 -12.14 17.72
CA ARG A 211 22.94 -13.35 18.36
C ARG A 211 21.54 -13.07 18.88
N ILE A 212 20.72 -14.11 18.92
CA ILE A 212 19.35 -14.03 19.45
C ILE A 212 19.43 -14.04 20.98
N PRO A 213 18.83 -13.07 21.70
CA PRO A 213 18.73 -13.14 23.15
C PRO A 213 17.89 -14.33 23.60
N ASP A 214 18.26 -14.95 24.70
CA ASP A 214 17.39 -15.90 25.39
C ASP A 214 16.26 -15.12 26.07
N PHE A 215 15.11 -15.01 25.40
CA PHE A 215 13.95 -14.26 25.91
C PHE A 215 13.38 -14.83 27.21
N SER A 216 13.76 -16.05 27.62
CA SER A 216 13.42 -16.59 28.96
C SER A 216 14.26 -15.98 30.08
N ARG A 217 15.37 -15.30 29.74
CA ARG A 217 16.34 -14.73 30.67
C ARG A 217 16.81 -13.35 30.21
N LEU A 218 15.99 -12.34 30.52
CA LEU A 218 16.26 -10.94 30.20
C LEU A 218 16.90 -10.13 31.35
N GLU A 219 17.03 -10.73 32.53
CA GLU A 219 17.76 -10.15 33.67
C GLU A 219 19.26 -10.45 33.55
N TRP A 220 20.10 -9.55 34.06
CA TRP A 220 21.55 -9.73 34.05
C TRP A 220 22.01 -10.89 34.96
N PRO A 221 23.04 -11.69 34.56
CA PRO A 221 23.71 -11.66 33.26
C PRO A 221 22.81 -12.21 32.15
N VAL A 222 22.70 -11.43 31.08
CA VAL A 222 21.88 -11.79 29.91
C VAL A 222 22.52 -12.95 29.18
N ARG A 223 21.68 -13.82 28.61
CA ARG A 223 22.14 -14.96 27.81
C ARG A 223 21.76 -14.74 26.35
N VAL A 224 22.66 -15.10 25.45
CA VAL A 224 22.42 -15.15 24.00
C VAL A 224 22.58 -16.57 23.49
N LEU A 225 21.90 -16.88 22.39
CA LEU A 225 21.94 -18.18 21.72
C LEU A 225 22.99 -18.17 20.61
N GLU A 226 23.92 -19.12 20.62
CA GLU A 226 24.87 -19.31 19.51
C GLU A 226 24.20 -19.91 18.26
N SER A 227 23.09 -20.64 18.45
CA SER A 227 22.28 -21.20 17.38
C SER A 227 20.80 -21.31 17.80
N PRO A 228 19.83 -21.00 16.91
CA PRO A 228 20.03 -20.46 15.58
C PRO A 228 20.57 -19.02 15.63
N ARG A 229 21.43 -18.64 14.67
CA ARG A 229 21.84 -17.24 14.48
C ARG A 229 20.72 -16.48 13.76
N PRO A 230 20.52 -15.17 14.05
CA PRO A 230 19.55 -14.36 13.33
C PRO A 230 19.84 -14.36 11.82
N PRO A 231 18.80 -14.45 10.97
CA PRO A 231 18.99 -14.27 9.54
C PRO A 231 19.26 -12.79 9.23
N CYS A 232 20.39 -12.51 8.60
CA CYS A 232 20.83 -11.16 8.30
C CYS A 232 20.91 -10.92 6.79
N ILE A 233 20.57 -9.73 6.32
CA ILE A 233 20.54 -9.38 4.89
C ILE A 233 21.53 -8.25 4.63
N MET A 234 22.39 -8.40 3.62
CA MET A 234 23.20 -7.27 3.13
C MET A 234 22.30 -6.28 2.40
N VAL A 235 22.19 -5.06 2.92
CA VAL A 235 21.37 -3.97 2.34
C VAL A 235 22.21 -2.96 1.56
N LYS A 236 23.52 -2.90 1.84
CA LYS A 236 24.55 -2.19 1.07
C LYS A 236 25.87 -2.97 1.14
N GLY A 237 26.65 -2.93 0.07
CA GLY A 237 27.95 -3.61 0.00
C GLY A 237 27.84 -5.13 -0.22
N THR A 238 28.97 -5.82 -0.14
CA THR A 238 29.07 -7.26 -0.43
C THR A 238 29.95 -8.05 0.55
N ALA A 239 30.61 -7.38 1.51
CA ALA A 239 31.51 -8.05 2.45
C ALA A 239 30.78 -9.09 3.31
N ARG A 240 31.47 -10.21 3.57
CA ARG A 240 30.98 -11.31 4.41
C ARG A 240 32.14 -11.82 5.26
N THR A 241 31.94 -11.87 6.58
CA THR A 241 32.97 -12.25 7.56
C THR A 241 32.82 -13.68 8.11
N GLY A 242 31.67 -14.32 7.89
CA GLY A 242 31.38 -15.69 8.34
C GLY A 242 30.78 -15.80 9.75
N ASP A 243 30.86 -14.75 10.57
CA ASP A 243 30.31 -14.73 11.94
C ASP A 243 28.79 -14.65 12.00
N ASN A 244 28.19 -14.10 10.94
CA ASN A 244 26.75 -13.88 10.80
C ASN A 244 26.14 -14.80 9.74
N ARG A 245 24.89 -15.22 9.97
CA ARG A 245 24.12 -15.98 8.99
C ARG A 245 23.53 -15.03 7.95
N ILE A 246 24.31 -14.74 6.91
CA ILE A 246 23.86 -13.93 5.78
C ILE A 246 22.90 -14.76 4.91
N VAL A 247 21.67 -14.29 4.75
CA VAL A 247 20.65 -14.89 3.88
C VAL A 247 20.39 -14.00 2.67
N SER A 248 19.77 -14.58 1.64
CA SER A 248 19.29 -13.81 0.50
C SER A 248 18.15 -12.89 0.91
N ALA A 249 18.12 -11.68 0.34
CA ALA A 249 16.97 -10.79 0.47
C ALA A 249 15.66 -11.50 0.05
N PRO A 250 14.51 -11.13 0.63
CA PRO A 250 13.23 -11.62 0.16
C PRO A 250 13.11 -11.29 -1.32
N LYS A 251 12.52 -12.22 -2.07
CA LYS A 251 12.17 -11.93 -3.45
C LYS A 251 11.19 -10.76 -3.42
N ALA A 252 11.43 -9.77 -4.28
CA ALA A 252 10.35 -8.87 -4.67
C ALA A 252 9.14 -9.74 -4.98
N PRO A 253 7.92 -9.40 -4.50
CA PRO A 253 6.73 -10.01 -5.02
C PRO A 253 6.92 -9.92 -6.52
N ALA A 254 7.03 -11.09 -7.18
CA ALA A 254 6.80 -11.12 -8.61
C ALA A 254 5.52 -10.33 -8.75
N ALA A 255 5.48 -9.28 -9.57
CA ALA A 255 4.23 -8.61 -9.86
C ALA A 255 3.28 -9.76 -10.19
N HIS A 256 2.42 -10.14 -9.24
CA HIS A 256 1.68 -11.40 -9.34
C HIS A 256 1.09 -11.31 -10.72
N PRO A 257 1.36 -12.25 -11.67
CA PRO A 257 0.95 -12.06 -13.04
C PRO A 257 -0.52 -11.73 -12.97
N ALA A 258 -0.83 -10.45 -13.20
CA ALA A 258 -2.01 -9.90 -12.55
C ALA A 258 -3.14 -10.69 -13.16
N ARG A 259 -3.96 -11.35 -12.32
CA ARG A 259 -4.91 -12.39 -12.75
C ARG A 259 -5.49 -11.95 -14.09
N LYS A 260 -5.29 -12.74 -15.15
CA LYS A 260 -5.76 -12.35 -16.47
C LYS A 260 -7.26 -12.09 -16.36
N LEU A 261 -7.65 -10.86 -16.62
CA LEU A 261 -9.05 -10.47 -16.59
C LEU A 261 -9.74 -11.17 -17.77
N SER A 262 -10.99 -11.52 -17.56
CA SER A 262 -11.88 -12.16 -18.54
C SER A 262 -13.18 -11.38 -18.58
N ASN A 263 -14.01 -11.63 -19.59
CA ASN A 263 -15.40 -11.18 -19.61
C ASN A 263 -16.08 -11.45 -18.27
N ARG A 264 -16.59 -10.39 -17.63
CA ARG A 264 -17.27 -10.52 -16.35
C ARG A 264 -18.19 -9.35 -16.04
N VAL A 265 -19.34 -9.68 -15.46
CA VAL A 265 -20.21 -8.74 -14.75
C VAL A 265 -19.80 -8.72 -13.27
N TYR A 266 -19.67 -7.52 -12.72
CA TYR A 266 -19.43 -7.26 -11.31
C TYR A 266 -20.62 -6.49 -10.73
N PRO A 267 -21.59 -7.19 -10.15
CA PRO A 267 -22.73 -6.55 -9.52
C PRO A 267 -22.29 -5.69 -8.34
N LEU A 268 -22.75 -4.44 -8.29
CA LEU A 268 -22.54 -3.54 -7.17
C LEU A 268 -23.89 -3.06 -6.67
N ARG A 269 -24.14 -3.23 -5.37
CA ARG A 269 -25.38 -2.78 -4.72
C ARG A 269 -25.04 -1.62 -3.81
N ILE A 270 -25.65 -0.47 -4.08
CA ILE A 270 -25.62 0.71 -3.21
C ILE A 270 -26.93 0.78 -2.41
N PRO A 271 -26.93 1.33 -1.18
CA PRO A 271 -25.78 1.94 -0.50
C PRO A 271 -24.75 0.92 -0.01
N LEU A 272 -23.48 1.33 0.00
CA LEU A 272 -22.38 0.58 0.60
C LEU A 272 -22.27 0.93 2.10
N ALA A 273 -21.76 0.00 2.92
CA ALA A 273 -21.63 0.21 4.36
C ALA A 273 -20.27 0.87 4.71
N PRO A 274 -20.25 2.07 5.31
CA PRO A 274 -19.00 2.66 5.76
C PRO A 274 -18.39 1.87 6.92
N ASP A 275 -17.09 2.05 7.13
CA ASP A 275 -16.43 1.64 8.36
C ASP A 275 -16.90 2.56 9.51
N GLN A 276 -17.22 1.99 10.67
CA GLN A 276 -17.80 2.74 11.79
C GLN A 276 -16.80 3.68 12.46
N GLU A 277 -15.51 3.34 12.46
CA GLU A 277 -14.46 4.13 13.09
C GLU A 277 -13.88 5.15 12.11
N LYS A 278 -13.55 4.70 10.89
CA LYS A 278 -12.91 5.54 9.88
C LYS A 278 -13.89 6.44 9.14
N GLY A 279 -15.18 6.10 9.12
CA GLY A 279 -16.21 6.79 8.32
C GLY A 279 -16.07 6.57 6.81
N TRP A 280 -15.13 5.74 6.36
CA TRP A 280 -14.98 5.38 4.95
C TRP A 280 -14.53 3.93 4.78
N ARG A 281 -14.88 3.32 3.64
CA ARG A 281 -14.49 1.96 3.31
C ARG A 281 -14.35 1.76 1.81
N ALA A 282 -13.28 1.07 1.39
CA ALA A 282 -13.11 0.59 0.02
C ALA A 282 -13.59 -0.87 -0.13
N TYR A 283 -14.17 -1.16 -1.30
CA TYR A 283 -14.69 -2.44 -1.73
C TYR A 283 -13.99 -2.85 -3.04
N PRO A 284 -12.94 -3.69 -2.97
CA PRO A 284 -12.27 -4.18 -4.16
C PRO A 284 -13.23 -4.94 -5.08
N ILE A 285 -13.25 -4.60 -6.37
CA ILE A 285 -14.11 -5.26 -7.36
C ILE A 285 -13.27 -6.23 -8.20
N PHE A 286 -12.20 -5.73 -8.82
CA PHE A 286 -11.21 -6.58 -9.49
C PHE A 286 -9.82 -5.95 -9.56
N ARG A 287 -8.84 -6.81 -9.72
CA ARG A 287 -7.45 -6.48 -10.03
C ARG A 287 -6.90 -7.53 -10.99
N GLY A 288 -6.24 -7.09 -12.06
CA GLY A 288 -5.68 -8.02 -13.04
C GLY A 288 -4.88 -7.36 -14.15
N SER A 289 -4.49 -8.16 -15.14
CA SER A 289 -3.87 -7.70 -16.40
C SER A 289 -4.71 -8.17 -17.57
N THR A 290 -4.53 -7.53 -18.72
CA THR A 290 -5.10 -7.97 -20.00
C THR A 290 -3.98 -8.24 -21.00
N ALA A 291 -4.28 -8.38 -22.29
CA ALA A 291 -3.25 -8.42 -23.33
C ALA A 291 -2.61 -7.05 -23.55
N THR A 292 -3.32 -5.97 -23.22
CA THR A 292 -2.98 -4.57 -23.51
C THR A 292 -2.63 -3.74 -22.28
N LEU A 293 -3.06 -4.17 -21.08
CA LEU A 293 -2.80 -3.48 -19.81
C LEU A 293 -1.99 -4.36 -18.86
N ARG A 294 -0.88 -3.82 -18.34
CA ARG A 294 -0.04 -4.50 -17.34
C ARG A 294 -0.77 -4.66 -16.01
N ALA A 295 -1.50 -3.63 -15.60
CA ALA A 295 -2.33 -3.65 -14.40
C ALA A 295 -3.55 -2.76 -14.59
N LEU A 296 -4.72 -3.30 -14.24
CA LEU A 296 -5.97 -2.57 -14.11
C LEU A 296 -6.63 -3.01 -12.80
N THR A 297 -7.12 -2.02 -12.06
CA THR A 297 -7.88 -2.21 -10.83
C THR A 297 -9.18 -1.42 -10.89
N CYS A 298 -10.20 -1.99 -10.27
CA CYS A 298 -11.48 -1.35 -10.04
C CYS A 298 -11.88 -1.59 -8.60
N HIS A 299 -12.28 -0.53 -7.90
CA HIS A 299 -12.90 -0.62 -6.59
C HIS A 299 -14.05 0.37 -6.49
N ALA A 300 -15.01 0.08 -5.62
CA ALA A 300 -15.96 1.07 -5.15
C ALA A 300 -15.55 1.54 -3.76
N SER A 301 -15.91 2.75 -3.37
CA SER A 301 -15.68 3.27 -2.03
C SER A 301 -16.90 4.02 -1.53
N VAL A 302 -17.06 4.05 -0.21
CA VAL A 302 -18.09 4.83 0.49
C VAL A 302 -17.45 5.73 1.54
N LEU A 303 -17.96 6.96 1.65
CA LEU A 303 -17.48 7.98 2.57
C LEU A 303 -18.68 8.70 3.22
N THR A 304 -18.70 8.75 4.54
CA THR A 304 -19.69 9.54 5.30
C THR A 304 -19.43 11.04 5.15
N HIS A 305 -20.41 11.85 5.55
CA HIS A 305 -20.35 13.31 5.45
C HIS A 305 -19.03 13.88 6.01
N GLY A 306 -18.41 14.78 5.25
CA GLY A 306 -17.17 15.44 5.62
C GLY A 306 -15.91 14.56 5.53
N GLN A 307 -16.03 13.25 5.30
CA GLN A 307 -14.88 12.35 5.22
C GLN A 307 -14.11 12.49 3.90
N CYS A 308 -12.83 12.16 4.00
CA CYS A 308 -11.85 12.22 2.92
C CYS A 308 -10.92 11.01 3.09
N PRO A 309 -10.67 10.19 2.05
CA PRO A 309 -9.97 8.92 2.23
C PRO A 309 -8.47 9.13 2.48
N HIS A 310 -7.91 10.23 1.97
CA HIS A 310 -6.52 10.65 2.14
C HIS A 310 -6.39 12.14 1.78
N ALA A 311 -5.35 12.83 2.26
CA ALA A 311 -5.02 14.17 1.77
C ALA A 311 -4.74 14.17 0.24
N PRO A 312 -4.73 15.33 -0.45
CA PRO A 312 -4.32 15.39 -1.84
C PRO A 312 -2.96 14.71 -2.05
N HIS A 313 -2.89 13.78 -3.00
CA HIS A 313 -1.68 13.00 -3.24
C HIS A 313 -1.43 12.75 -4.72
N ARG A 314 -0.21 12.33 -5.05
CA ARG A 314 0.24 11.98 -6.40
C ARG A 314 0.64 10.51 -6.43
N HIS A 315 0.35 9.84 -7.53
CA HIS A 315 0.83 8.49 -7.80
C HIS A 315 1.13 8.34 -9.29
N ASP A 316 1.85 7.29 -9.69
CA ASP A 316 2.29 7.10 -11.09
C ASP A 316 1.18 6.52 -11.99
N GLU A 317 0.04 6.16 -11.42
CA GLU A 317 -1.06 5.56 -12.14
C GLU A 317 -2.06 6.61 -12.63
N GLU A 318 -2.84 6.21 -13.62
CA GLU A 318 -3.96 7.01 -14.12
C GLU A 318 -5.25 6.55 -13.46
N GLU A 319 -6.18 7.48 -13.25
CA GLU A 319 -7.40 7.20 -12.51
C GLU A 319 -8.65 7.81 -13.15
N ILE A 320 -9.77 7.09 -13.05
CA ILE A 320 -11.11 7.61 -13.33
C ILE A 320 -11.98 7.41 -12.10
N LEU A 321 -12.49 8.51 -11.55
CA LEU A 321 -13.44 8.55 -10.45
C LEU A 321 -14.85 8.78 -10.99
N ILE A 322 -15.80 7.88 -10.73
CA ILE A 322 -17.22 8.03 -11.11
C ILE A 322 -18.08 8.06 -9.85
N VAL A 323 -18.86 9.12 -9.64
CA VAL A 323 -19.79 9.20 -8.50
C VAL A 323 -21.05 8.40 -8.81
N LEU A 324 -21.43 7.50 -7.91
CA LEU A 324 -22.59 6.60 -8.05
C LEU A 324 -23.77 7.02 -7.17
N SER A 325 -23.50 7.56 -5.98
CA SER A 325 -24.51 8.11 -5.06
C SER A 325 -23.92 9.20 -4.17
N GLY A 326 -24.78 10.06 -3.61
CA GLY A 326 -24.35 11.20 -2.80
C GLY A 326 -23.58 12.24 -3.62
N GLU A 327 -22.94 13.17 -2.93
CA GLU A 327 -22.21 14.27 -3.55
C GLU A 327 -20.82 14.41 -2.92
N VAL A 328 -19.83 14.67 -3.77
CA VAL A 328 -18.45 14.89 -3.36
C VAL A 328 -17.90 16.16 -3.99
N ASP A 329 -17.01 16.85 -3.27
CA ASP A 329 -16.11 17.82 -3.88
C ASP A 329 -14.76 17.12 -4.13
N ILE A 330 -14.31 17.09 -5.38
CA ILE A 330 -12.93 16.71 -5.68
C ILE A 330 -12.02 17.91 -5.39
N GLU A 331 -10.87 17.65 -4.77
CA GLU A 331 -9.86 18.68 -4.49
C GLU A 331 -8.64 18.40 -5.37
N VAL A 332 -8.34 19.33 -6.28
CA VAL A 332 -7.31 19.19 -7.33
C VAL A 332 -6.33 20.38 -7.26
N PRO A 333 -5.41 20.41 -6.27
CA PRO A 333 -4.58 21.59 -6.00
C PRO A 333 -3.64 21.98 -7.16
N ASP A 334 -3.35 21.07 -8.08
CA ASP A 334 -2.54 21.35 -9.27
C ASP A 334 -3.28 22.11 -10.36
N LEU A 335 -4.61 22.18 -10.28
CA LEU A 335 -5.42 22.83 -11.30
C LEU A 335 -5.36 24.35 -11.14
N LYS A 336 -4.50 24.99 -11.93
CA LYS A 336 -4.38 26.46 -11.97
C LYS A 336 -5.71 27.10 -12.40
N GLY A 337 -6.15 28.13 -11.67
CA GLY A 337 -7.37 28.89 -11.99
C GLY A 337 -8.67 28.18 -11.64
N ALA A 338 -8.62 27.06 -10.90
CA ALA A 338 -9.81 26.34 -10.47
C ALA A 338 -10.70 27.20 -9.54
N PRO A 339 -12.04 27.06 -9.63
CA PRO A 339 -12.95 27.69 -8.68
C PRO A 339 -12.65 27.23 -7.24
N GLN A 340 -12.94 28.08 -6.25
CA GLN A 340 -12.93 27.72 -4.82
C GLN A 340 -11.66 26.99 -4.36
N ASN A 341 -10.47 27.49 -4.76
CA ASN A 341 -9.15 26.93 -4.40
C ASN A 341 -8.94 25.46 -4.83
N GLY A 342 -9.45 25.07 -6.00
CA GLY A 342 -9.24 23.70 -6.50
C GLY A 342 -10.33 22.71 -6.10
N ARG A 343 -11.44 23.17 -5.53
CA ARG A 343 -12.59 22.31 -5.19
C ARG A 343 -13.64 22.33 -6.29
N MET A 344 -14.12 21.14 -6.67
CA MET A 344 -15.14 21.00 -7.72
C MET A 344 -16.19 19.96 -7.34
N ARG A 345 -17.47 20.35 -7.34
CA ARG A 345 -18.59 19.44 -7.10
C ARG A 345 -18.72 18.38 -8.19
N VAL A 346 -18.85 17.13 -7.76
CA VAL A 346 -19.16 15.96 -8.60
C VAL A 346 -20.36 15.24 -7.99
N THR A 347 -21.38 15.00 -8.82
CA THR A 347 -22.68 14.40 -8.46
C THR A 347 -22.87 13.09 -9.23
N PRO A 348 -23.87 12.25 -8.90
CA PRO A 348 -24.05 10.96 -9.55
C PRO A 348 -24.13 11.06 -11.09
N GLY A 349 -23.42 10.16 -11.78
CA GLY A 349 -23.29 10.17 -13.25
C GLY A 349 -22.23 11.15 -13.80
N ARG A 350 -21.67 12.02 -12.96
CA ARG A 350 -20.46 12.79 -13.29
C ARG A 350 -19.21 12.06 -12.84
N PHE A 351 -18.14 12.30 -13.55
CA PHE A 351 -16.87 11.62 -13.29
C PHE A 351 -15.67 12.50 -13.68
N ALA A 352 -14.49 12.14 -13.20
CA ALA A 352 -13.24 12.84 -13.47
C ALA A 352 -12.16 11.84 -13.91
N TYR A 353 -11.32 12.27 -14.85
CA TYR A 353 -10.09 11.60 -15.23
C TYR A 353 -8.89 12.35 -14.63
N TYR A 354 -7.98 11.62 -14.01
CA TYR A 354 -6.74 12.12 -13.44
C TYR A 354 -5.53 11.53 -14.22
N PRO A 355 -4.69 12.39 -14.82
CA PRO A 355 -3.43 11.94 -15.43
C PRO A 355 -2.42 11.53 -14.33
N PRO A 356 -1.31 10.86 -14.68
CA PRO A 356 -0.32 10.45 -13.69
C PRO A 356 0.26 11.64 -12.95
N ARG A 357 0.61 11.40 -11.68
CA ARG A 357 1.21 12.37 -10.77
C ARG A 357 0.39 13.65 -10.60
N PHE A 358 -0.89 13.64 -10.94
CA PHE A 358 -1.79 14.75 -10.72
C PHE A 358 -2.30 14.71 -9.27
N ALA A 359 -2.06 15.77 -8.50
CA ALA A 359 -2.45 15.81 -7.10
C ALA A 359 -3.98 15.89 -6.99
N HIS A 360 -4.58 14.91 -6.30
CA HIS A 360 -6.03 14.89 -6.10
C HIS A 360 -6.44 14.20 -4.80
N THR A 361 -7.63 14.57 -4.34
CA THR A 361 -8.45 13.80 -3.38
C THR A 361 -9.93 14.13 -3.60
N LEU A 362 -10.80 13.61 -2.75
CA LEU A 362 -12.21 13.97 -2.70
C LEU A 362 -12.72 14.00 -1.26
N ARG A 363 -13.77 14.79 -1.04
CA ARG A 363 -14.48 14.89 0.23
C ARG A 363 -15.98 14.77 0.01
N THR A 364 -16.66 13.96 0.82
CA THR A 364 -18.13 13.90 0.80
C THR A 364 -18.72 15.17 1.38
N VAL A 365 -19.72 15.71 0.69
CA VAL A 365 -20.43 16.94 1.08
C VAL A 365 -21.93 16.73 1.23
N SER A 366 -22.49 15.65 0.68
CA SER A 366 -23.86 15.24 0.99
C SER A 366 -24.00 14.78 2.45
N GLU A 367 -25.19 14.93 3.04
CA GLU A 367 -25.49 14.40 4.38
C GLU A 367 -25.43 12.87 4.39
N GLU A 368 -26.05 12.24 3.40
CA GLU A 368 -25.96 10.80 3.17
C GLU A 368 -24.57 10.38 2.64
N PRO A 369 -24.08 9.17 2.97
CA PRO A 369 -22.80 8.68 2.48
C PRO A 369 -22.73 8.67 0.94
N ALA A 370 -21.64 9.22 0.40
CA ALA A 370 -21.39 9.17 -1.03
C ALA A 370 -20.66 7.87 -1.40
N SER A 371 -21.08 7.24 -2.50
CA SER A 371 -20.42 6.08 -3.09
C SER A 371 -19.84 6.43 -4.46
N TYR A 372 -18.61 6.00 -4.73
CA TYR A 372 -17.95 6.20 -6.01
C TYR A 372 -17.26 4.93 -6.50
N LEU A 373 -17.01 4.86 -7.80
CA LEU A 373 -16.14 3.89 -8.45
C LEU A 373 -14.80 4.55 -8.79
N MET A 374 -13.71 3.80 -8.63
CA MET A 374 -12.38 4.20 -9.09
C MET A 374 -11.81 3.12 -10.00
N LEU A 375 -11.48 3.49 -11.23
CA LEU A 375 -10.67 2.70 -12.15
C LEU A 375 -9.25 3.24 -12.10
N LYS A 376 -8.26 2.35 -11.92
CA LYS A 376 -6.85 2.72 -11.80
C LYS A 376 -5.99 1.79 -12.63
N TRP A 377 -5.13 2.34 -13.50
CA TRP A 377 -4.26 1.56 -14.38
C TRP A 377 -2.88 2.16 -14.55
N GLN A 378 -1.96 1.31 -15.02
CA GLN A 378 -0.62 1.73 -15.40
C GLN A 378 -0.13 0.86 -16.56
N CYS A 379 0.53 1.48 -17.54
CA CYS A 379 1.20 0.82 -18.65
C CYS A 379 2.42 1.64 -19.10
N ALA A 380 3.15 1.14 -20.10
CA ALA A 380 4.25 1.88 -20.72
C ALA A 380 3.71 3.01 -21.62
N ALA A 381 4.42 4.13 -21.66
CA ALA A 381 3.93 5.36 -22.29
C ALA A 381 3.55 5.21 -23.77
N GLY A 382 2.40 5.79 -24.14
CA GLY A 382 1.98 5.94 -25.52
C GLY A 382 2.63 7.15 -26.20
N PRO A 383 2.75 7.17 -27.54
CA PRO A 383 3.24 8.32 -28.27
C PRO A 383 2.15 9.40 -28.42
N GLY A 384 2.38 10.60 -27.89
CA GLY A 384 1.52 11.78 -28.07
C GLY A 384 1.45 12.72 -26.85
N PRO A 385 0.92 13.95 -26.99
CA PRO A 385 0.63 14.80 -25.84
C PRO A 385 -0.49 14.17 -25.02
N PRO A 386 -0.27 13.78 -23.75
CA PRO A 386 -1.25 13.04 -22.98
C PRO A 386 -2.48 13.90 -22.65
N LEU A 387 -3.64 13.27 -22.55
CA LEU A 387 -4.83 13.88 -21.97
C LEU A 387 -4.50 14.50 -20.60
N GLY A 388 -4.98 15.74 -20.40
CA GLY A 388 -4.94 16.40 -19.10
C GLY A 388 -6.13 16.00 -18.22
N PHE A 389 -6.15 16.53 -16.99
CA PHE A 389 -7.31 16.40 -16.11
C PHE A 389 -8.60 16.87 -16.80
N GLY A 390 -9.69 16.13 -16.60
CA GLY A 390 -10.99 16.45 -17.17
C GLY A 390 -12.14 16.00 -16.27
N ARG A 391 -13.24 16.76 -16.28
CA ARG A 391 -14.50 16.42 -15.60
C ARG A 391 -15.62 16.34 -16.62
N TYR A 392 -16.39 15.27 -16.57
CA TYR A 392 -17.37 14.92 -17.58
C TYR A 392 -18.72 14.58 -16.94
N ASP A 393 -19.78 14.70 -17.74
CA ASP A 393 -21.15 14.41 -17.34
C ASP A 393 -21.73 13.35 -18.28
N ALA A 394 -21.91 12.12 -17.78
CA ALA A 394 -22.48 11.03 -18.58
C ALA A 394 -23.98 11.26 -18.88
N PHE A 395 -24.60 12.24 -18.21
CA PHE A 395 -25.98 12.62 -18.44
C PHE A 395 -26.14 13.91 -19.24
N ALA A 396 -25.05 14.45 -19.81
CA ALA A 396 -25.10 15.62 -20.67
C ALA A 396 -26.24 15.52 -21.70
N PRO A 397 -26.99 16.61 -21.98
CA PRO A 397 -28.14 16.56 -22.87
C PRO A 397 -27.75 16.12 -24.28
N VAL A 398 -28.46 15.13 -24.80
CA VAL A 398 -28.32 14.63 -26.16
C VAL A 398 -29.71 14.29 -26.70
N ALA A 399 -29.95 14.51 -27.99
CA ALA A 399 -31.20 14.07 -28.59
C ALA A 399 -31.41 12.54 -28.38
N PRO A 400 -32.62 12.09 -28.03
CA PRO A 400 -32.87 10.67 -27.80
C PRO A 400 -32.64 9.86 -29.09
N PRO A 401 -32.19 8.59 -28.99
CA PRO A 401 -32.19 7.69 -30.14
C PRO A 401 -33.60 7.54 -30.73
N THR A 402 -33.70 7.43 -32.06
CA THR A 402 -34.94 7.04 -32.71
C THR A 402 -35.21 5.55 -32.48
N GLN A 403 -36.48 5.11 -32.49
CA GLN A 403 -36.83 3.69 -32.35
C GLN A 403 -36.15 2.82 -33.42
N GLU A 404 -35.99 3.32 -34.65
CA GLU A 404 -35.32 2.60 -35.75
C GLU A 404 -33.83 2.31 -35.46
N LYS A 405 -33.14 3.19 -34.73
CA LYS A 405 -31.71 3.01 -34.39
C LYS A 405 -31.51 2.31 -33.05
N GLY A 406 -32.45 2.45 -32.10
CA GLY A 406 -32.47 1.75 -30.81
C GLY A 406 -31.30 2.04 -29.85
N PHE A 407 -30.20 2.59 -30.34
CA PHE A 407 -28.94 2.80 -29.66
C PHE A 407 -28.34 4.16 -30.06
N ARG A 408 -27.73 4.84 -29.10
CA ARG A 408 -26.93 6.05 -29.34
C ARG A 408 -25.74 6.11 -28.40
N ALA A 409 -24.56 6.40 -28.95
CA ALA A 409 -23.36 6.75 -28.20
C ALA A 409 -23.01 8.24 -28.40
N GLN A 410 -22.60 8.91 -27.34
CA GLN A 410 -22.07 10.27 -27.33
C GLN A 410 -20.64 10.24 -26.80
N ALA A 411 -19.67 10.53 -27.65
CA ALA A 411 -18.29 10.71 -27.23
C ALA A 411 -18.18 11.86 -26.21
N LEU A 412 -17.53 11.60 -25.07
CA LEU A 412 -17.27 12.58 -24.01
C LEU A 412 -15.85 13.12 -24.10
N PHE A 413 -14.89 12.24 -24.38
CA PHE A 413 -13.52 12.60 -24.72
C PHE A 413 -12.80 11.45 -25.43
N GLU A 414 -11.74 11.79 -26.15
CA GLU A 414 -10.75 10.83 -26.63
C GLU A 414 -9.36 11.46 -26.73
N GLY A 415 -8.33 10.64 -26.57
CA GLY A 415 -6.95 11.05 -26.81
C GLY A 415 -5.92 10.06 -26.27
N PRO A 416 -4.65 10.19 -26.65
CA PRO A 416 -3.57 9.41 -26.04
C PRO A 416 -3.41 9.80 -24.57
N THR A 417 -2.92 8.88 -23.75
CA THR A 417 -2.58 9.18 -22.36
C THR A 417 -1.14 8.79 -22.06
N ALA A 418 -0.69 9.10 -20.84
CA ALA A 418 0.63 8.70 -20.40
C ALA A 418 0.83 7.18 -20.28
N SER A 419 -0.24 6.37 -20.30
CA SER A 419 -0.16 4.90 -20.34
C SER A 419 -0.84 4.25 -21.55
N LEU A 420 -1.60 5.00 -22.35
CA LEU A 420 -2.44 4.43 -23.42
C LEU A 420 -2.18 5.12 -24.75
N THR A 421 -2.23 4.35 -25.83
CA THR A 421 -2.22 4.91 -27.19
C THR A 421 -3.50 5.71 -27.45
N LYS A 422 -4.61 5.31 -26.83
CA LYS A 422 -5.87 6.05 -26.81
C LYS A 422 -6.70 5.62 -25.58
N LEU A 423 -7.24 6.60 -24.87
CA LEU A 423 -8.38 6.42 -23.99
C LEU A 423 -9.58 7.06 -24.68
N HIS A 424 -10.65 6.30 -24.90
CA HIS A 424 -11.90 6.81 -25.44
C HIS A 424 -13.02 6.59 -24.43
N CYS A 425 -13.88 7.58 -24.28
CA CYS A 425 -15.03 7.50 -23.41
C CYS A 425 -16.28 8.03 -24.10
N HIS A 426 -17.39 7.30 -23.92
CA HIS A 426 -18.69 7.74 -24.39
C HIS A 426 -19.80 7.37 -23.40
N ALA A 427 -20.83 8.20 -23.36
CA ALA A 427 -22.11 7.88 -22.73
C ALA A 427 -23.05 7.27 -23.76
N SER A 428 -23.69 6.16 -23.42
CA SER A 428 -24.55 5.41 -24.31
C SER A 428 -25.96 5.23 -23.75
N THR A 429 -26.95 5.31 -24.63
CA THR A 429 -28.36 5.02 -24.34
C THR A 429 -28.83 3.88 -25.23
N LEU A 430 -29.43 2.85 -24.61
CA LEU A 430 -30.03 1.72 -25.30
C LEU A 430 -31.54 1.65 -24.97
N LEU A 431 -32.40 1.78 -25.99
CA LEU A 431 -33.86 1.76 -25.82
C LEU A 431 -34.38 0.36 -25.47
N PRO A 432 -35.57 0.24 -24.84
CA PRO A 432 -36.23 -1.04 -24.60
C PRO A 432 -36.27 -1.92 -25.86
N GLY A 433 -35.85 -3.18 -25.73
CA GLY A 433 -35.81 -4.15 -26.82
C GLY A 433 -34.64 -4.00 -27.80
N ALA A 434 -33.88 -2.89 -27.74
CA ALA A 434 -32.70 -2.71 -28.59
C ALA A 434 -31.52 -3.58 -28.12
N SER A 435 -30.68 -3.97 -29.07
CA SER A 435 -29.48 -4.79 -28.83
C SER A 435 -28.42 -4.54 -29.88
N TYR A 436 -27.18 -4.91 -29.57
CA TYR A 436 -26.14 -5.10 -30.58
C TYR A 436 -25.60 -6.53 -30.54
N SER A 437 -25.28 -7.05 -31.72
CA SER A 437 -24.78 -8.42 -31.87
C SER A 437 -23.41 -8.60 -31.22
N PRO A 438 -23.08 -9.82 -30.77
CA PRO A 438 -21.76 -10.12 -30.25
C PRO A 438 -20.65 -9.76 -31.24
N HIS A 439 -19.68 -8.98 -30.79
CA HIS A 439 -18.48 -8.59 -31.53
C HIS A 439 -17.25 -8.75 -30.65
N VAL A 440 -16.07 -8.41 -31.18
CA VAL A 440 -14.79 -8.50 -30.47
C VAL A 440 -14.05 -7.19 -30.71
N ASP A 441 -13.55 -6.60 -29.63
CA ASP A 441 -12.76 -5.38 -29.70
C ASP A 441 -11.27 -5.64 -29.67
N ALA A 442 -10.51 -4.72 -30.29
CA ALA A 442 -9.06 -4.74 -30.23
C ALA A 442 -8.47 -4.15 -28.93
N HIS A 443 -9.33 -3.60 -28.06
CA HIS A 443 -9.03 -2.85 -26.86
C HIS A 443 -9.84 -3.38 -25.67
N ASP A 444 -9.45 -3.03 -24.44
CA ASP A 444 -10.23 -3.41 -23.25
C ASP A 444 -11.39 -2.43 -23.05
N VAL A 445 -12.54 -2.92 -22.57
CA VAL A 445 -13.76 -2.12 -22.37
C VAL A 445 -14.25 -2.27 -20.94
N ALA A 446 -14.43 -1.15 -20.24
CA ALA A 446 -15.16 -1.09 -18.97
C ALA A 446 -16.47 -0.33 -19.16
N ILE A 447 -17.58 -0.91 -18.70
CA ILE A 447 -18.92 -0.32 -18.80
C ILE A 447 -19.48 -0.16 -17.38
N VAL A 448 -20.00 1.02 -17.05
CA VAL A 448 -20.68 1.28 -15.78
C VAL A 448 -22.14 1.63 -16.05
N ILE A 449 -23.06 0.84 -15.49
CA ILE A 449 -24.50 1.04 -15.69
C ILE A 449 -24.98 2.15 -14.76
N LEU A 450 -25.64 3.17 -15.31
CA LEU A 450 -26.11 4.33 -14.54
C LEU A 450 -27.63 4.30 -14.34
N GLU A 451 -28.39 3.98 -15.39
CA GLU A 451 -29.85 3.86 -15.36
C GLU A 451 -30.32 2.64 -16.15
N GLY A 452 -31.49 2.09 -15.77
CA GLY A 452 -32.10 0.95 -16.45
C GLY A 452 -31.39 -0.38 -16.20
N GLU A 453 -31.93 -1.44 -16.81
CA GLU A 453 -31.35 -2.79 -16.75
C GLU A 453 -30.86 -3.22 -18.12
N LEU A 454 -29.80 -4.02 -18.13
CA LEU A 454 -29.21 -4.59 -19.33
C LEU A 454 -29.08 -6.10 -19.18
N GLU A 455 -28.88 -6.80 -20.29
CA GLU A 455 -28.44 -8.20 -20.28
C GLU A 455 -27.23 -8.37 -21.18
N THR A 456 -26.17 -8.96 -20.62
CA THR A 456 -24.94 -9.33 -21.32
C THR A 456 -24.38 -10.60 -20.69
N LEU A 457 -23.61 -11.38 -21.43
CA LEU A 457 -23.02 -12.64 -20.94
C LEU A 457 -24.03 -13.63 -20.33
N GLY A 458 -25.33 -13.50 -20.69
CA GLY A 458 -26.42 -14.29 -20.12
C GLY A 458 -26.89 -13.84 -18.73
N GLU A 459 -26.43 -12.69 -18.23
CA GLU A 459 -26.75 -12.16 -16.90
C GLU A 459 -27.50 -10.82 -16.99
N ARG A 460 -28.51 -10.65 -16.13
CA ARG A 460 -29.19 -9.36 -15.93
C ARG A 460 -28.30 -8.43 -15.09
N VAL A 461 -28.03 -7.25 -15.62
CA VAL A 461 -27.14 -6.26 -15.03
C VAL A 461 -27.95 -5.05 -14.60
N LYS A 462 -27.80 -4.66 -13.33
CA LYS A 462 -28.52 -3.54 -12.69
C LYS A 462 -27.65 -2.28 -12.61
N PRO A 463 -28.22 -1.09 -12.36
CA PRO A 463 -27.46 0.13 -12.13
C PRO A 463 -26.36 -0.04 -11.07
N CYS A 464 -25.31 0.77 -11.20
CA CYS A 464 -24.05 0.76 -10.46
C CYS A 464 -23.12 -0.44 -10.72
N SER A 465 -23.59 -1.49 -11.41
CA SER A 465 -22.74 -2.63 -11.76
C SER A 465 -21.66 -2.23 -12.78
N VAL A 466 -20.53 -2.94 -12.73
CA VAL A 466 -19.42 -2.80 -13.69
C VAL A 466 -19.36 -4.02 -14.58
N ILE A 467 -19.24 -3.84 -15.89
CA ILE A 467 -18.96 -4.90 -16.85
C ILE A 467 -17.56 -4.68 -17.39
N PHE A 468 -16.77 -5.74 -17.51
CA PHE A 468 -15.43 -5.66 -18.09
C PHE A 468 -15.25 -6.69 -19.21
N HIS A 469 -14.76 -6.23 -20.36
CA HIS A 469 -14.43 -7.04 -21.53
C HIS A 469 -12.97 -6.80 -21.93
N PRO A 470 -12.07 -7.77 -21.75
CA PRO A 470 -10.71 -7.66 -22.25
C PRO A 470 -10.64 -7.64 -23.78
N ALA A 471 -9.60 -7.02 -24.33
CA ALA A 471 -9.32 -7.06 -25.76
C ALA A 471 -9.27 -8.51 -26.29
N GLY A 472 -9.99 -8.78 -27.39
CA GLY A 472 -10.05 -10.10 -28.01
C GLY A 472 -11.15 -11.02 -27.48
N GLU A 473 -11.87 -10.64 -26.42
CA GLU A 473 -13.01 -11.41 -25.91
C GLU A 473 -14.32 -10.95 -26.58
N SER A 474 -15.23 -11.89 -26.87
CA SER A 474 -16.49 -11.57 -27.54
C SER A 474 -17.55 -11.09 -26.54
N HIS A 475 -18.25 -10.02 -26.86
CA HIS A 475 -19.33 -9.49 -26.03
C HIS A 475 -20.43 -8.86 -26.86
N GLY A 476 -21.63 -8.82 -26.28
CA GLY A 476 -22.85 -8.27 -26.85
C GLY A 476 -23.77 -7.82 -25.71
N MET A 477 -24.70 -6.91 -25.98
CA MET A 477 -25.60 -6.41 -24.94
C MET A 477 -26.97 -6.08 -25.51
N ARG A 478 -27.99 -6.26 -24.68
CA ARG A 478 -29.37 -5.82 -24.98
C ARG A 478 -30.01 -5.13 -23.80
N ASN A 479 -31.03 -4.32 -24.07
CA ASN A 479 -31.91 -3.78 -23.04
C ASN A 479 -33.20 -4.62 -22.99
N PRO A 480 -33.34 -5.48 -21.98
CA PRO A 480 -34.54 -6.30 -21.81
C PRO A 480 -35.61 -5.66 -20.90
N GLY A 481 -35.38 -4.44 -20.41
CA GLY A 481 -36.28 -3.71 -19.52
C GLY A 481 -37.33 -2.89 -20.28
N GLY A 482 -38.24 -2.27 -19.53
CA GLY A 482 -39.30 -1.40 -20.06
C GLY A 482 -38.91 0.07 -20.21
N SER A 483 -37.71 0.47 -19.76
CA SER A 483 -37.20 1.84 -19.83
C SER A 483 -35.83 1.89 -20.52
N PRO A 484 -35.41 3.05 -21.08
CA PRO A 484 -34.06 3.22 -21.61
C PRO A 484 -33.00 2.92 -20.55
N ALA A 485 -31.93 2.25 -20.97
CA ALA A 485 -30.75 2.03 -20.15
C ALA A 485 -29.65 3.02 -20.54
N ARG A 486 -29.04 3.67 -19.55
CA ARG A 486 -27.93 4.63 -19.75
C ARG A 486 -26.69 4.11 -19.03
N TYR A 487 -25.55 4.19 -19.70
CA TYR A 487 -24.28 3.70 -19.18
C TYR A 487 -23.11 4.48 -19.78
N VAL A 488 -21.99 4.48 -19.08
CA VAL A 488 -20.73 5.06 -19.58
C VAL A 488 -19.76 3.94 -19.93
N VAL A 489 -19.04 4.12 -21.02
CA VAL A 489 -18.05 3.18 -21.55
C VAL A 489 -16.68 3.83 -21.56
N PHE A 490 -15.67 3.07 -21.15
CA PHE A 490 -14.27 3.42 -21.22
C PHE A 490 -13.52 2.36 -22.04
N GLU A 491 -12.89 2.80 -23.12
CA GLU A 491 -12.11 1.98 -24.05
C GLU A 491 -10.62 2.25 -23.84
N PHE A 492 -9.88 1.23 -23.42
CA PHE A 492 -8.45 1.31 -23.10
C PHE A 492 -7.62 0.70 -24.23
N HIS A 493 -7.03 1.54 -25.08
CA HIS A 493 -6.16 1.09 -26.17
C HIS A 493 -4.69 1.07 -25.72
N GLY A 494 -4.24 -0.08 -25.20
CA GLY A 494 -2.84 -0.32 -24.84
C GLY A 494 -1.98 -0.87 -26.00
N ASP A 495 -0.66 -0.91 -25.81
CA ASP A 495 0.27 -1.46 -26.80
C ASP A 495 0.31 -3.00 -26.74
N ARG A 496 -0.07 -3.66 -27.84
CA ARG A 496 -0.05 -5.13 -27.96
C ARG A 496 1.37 -5.70 -28.07
N ALA A 497 2.37 -4.90 -28.46
CA ALA A 497 3.68 -5.38 -28.91
C ALA A 497 4.64 -5.81 -27.79
N ARG A 498 4.27 -5.68 -26.50
CA ARG A 498 5.18 -5.95 -25.36
C ARG A 498 4.71 -7.05 -24.39
N ALA A 499 3.62 -7.75 -24.69
CA ALA A 499 3.33 -9.02 -24.04
C ALA A 499 4.31 -10.07 -24.60
N THR A 500 5.39 -10.37 -23.88
CA THR A 500 6.42 -11.35 -24.26
C THR A 500 5.80 -12.60 -24.90
N GLU A 501 6.17 -12.84 -26.16
CA GLU A 501 5.79 -14.01 -26.94
C GLU A 501 6.22 -15.28 -26.20
N THR A 502 5.24 -16.06 -25.75
CA THR A 502 5.40 -17.52 -25.75
C THR A 502 4.54 -18.00 -26.91
N PRO A 503 5.11 -18.55 -27.99
CA PRO A 503 4.32 -19.00 -29.12
C PRO A 503 3.36 -20.09 -28.64
N VAL A 504 2.05 -19.80 -28.70
CA VAL A 504 1.03 -20.84 -28.52
C VAL A 504 0.95 -21.57 -29.85
N THR A 505 1.56 -22.75 -29.92
CA THR A 505 1.41 -23.63 -31.09
C THR A 505 -0.05 -24.12 -31.21
N PRO A 506 -0.56 -24.36 -32.44
CA PRO A 506 -1.93 -24.80 -32.71
C PRO A 506 -2.37 -26.08 -31.95
N GLU A 507 -1.40 -26.87 -31.47
CA GLU A 507 -1.64 -28.10 -30.70
C GLU A 507 -2.22 -27.84 -29.30
N ILE A 508 -1.87 -26.72 -28.65
CA ILE A 508 -2.35 -26.40 -27.29
C ILE A 508 -3.82 -25.95 -27.31
N VAL A 509 -4.27 -25.31 -28.40
CA VAL A 509 -5.68 -24.94 -28.61
C VAL A 509 -6.54 -26.18 -28.86
N ARG A 510 -6.01 -27.17 -29.59
CA ARG A 510 -6.67 -28.48 -29.76
C ARG A 510 -6.71 -29.28 -28.46
N ALA A 511 -5.64 -29.28 -27.68
CA ALA A 511 -5.61 -29.95 -26.38
C ALA A 511 -6.63 -29.34 -25.40
N ARG A 512 -6.71 -28.00 -25.27
CA ARG A 512 -7.69 -27.33 -24.40
C ARG A 512 -9.16 -27.60 -24.77
N ARG A 513 -9.47 -27.84 -26.05
CA ARG A 513 -10.82 -28.24 -26.50
C ARG A 513 -11.20 -29.67 -26.10
N LEU A 514 -10.23 -30.55 -25.84
CA LEU A 514 -10.44 -31.96 -25.48
C LEU A 514 -10.62 -32.18 -23.96
N ILE A 515 -10.09 -31.28 -23.11
CA ILE A 515 -10.08 -31.42 -21.64
C ILE A 515 -11.08 -30.49 -20.92
N ASP A 516 -11.99 -29.82 -21.64
CA ASP A 516 -13.01 -28.96 -21.02
C ASP A 516 -14.00 -29.79 -20.17
N PRO A 517 -14.00 -29.65 -18.82
CA PRO A 517 -14.86 -30.42 -17.92
C PRO A 517 -16.36 -30.14 -18.15
N ARG A 518 -16.70 -29.02 -18.80
CA ARG A 518 -18.10 -28.63 -19.09
C ARG A 518 -18.71 -29.49 -20.19
N ARG A 519 -17.91 -30.03 -21.12
CA ARG A 519 -18.39 -30.95 -22.18
C ARG A 519 -18.64 -32.37 -21.70
N TRP A 520 -17.87 -32.84 -20.72
CA TRP A 520 -18.02 -34.20 -20.17
C TRP A 520 -19.27 -34.36 -19.29
N LYS A 521 -19.78 -33.25 -18.71
CA LYS A 521 -21.02 -33.26 -17.92
C LYS A 521 -22.28 -33.61 -18.73
N SER A 522 -22.35 -33.29 -20.04
CA SER A 522 -23.52 -33.65 -20.86
C SER A 522 -23.42 -35.07 -21.39
N ALA A 523 -22.22 -35.54 -21.74
CA ALA A 523 -21.98 -36.90 -22.21
C ALA A 523 -22.22 -37.96 -21.12
N ILE A 524 -21.80 -37.69 -19.87
CA ILE A 524 -22.04 -38.60 -18.72
C ILE A 524 -23.54 -38.68 -18.36
N LYS A 525 -24.31 -37.59 -18.57
CA LYS A 525 -25.76 -37.56 -18.32
C LYS A 525 -26.57 -38.36 -19.35
N GLN A 526 -26.05 -38.53 -20.57
CA GLN A 526 -26.67 -39.36 -21.62
C GLN A 526 -26.38 -40.86 -21.43
N LEU A 527 -25.18 -41.21 -20.94
CA LEU A 527 -24.80 -42.60 -20.65
C LEU A 527 -25.57 -43.21 -19.47
N LEU A 528 -26.05 -42.41 -18.52
CA LEU A 528 -26.80 -42.87 -17.34
C LEU A 528 -28.32 -42.97 -17.53
N LYS A 529 -28.83 -42.74 -18.75
CA LYS A 529 -30.28 -42.81 -19.08
C LYS A 529 -30.68 -43.99 -19.97
N VAL A 530 -29.75 -44.89 -20.31
CA VAL A 530 -30.07 -46.11 -21.06
C VAL A 530 -29.38 -47.30 -20.39
N SER A 531 -30.05 -47.90 -19.44
CA SER A 531 -29.99 -49.33 -19.11
C SER A 531 -31.25 -49.65 -18.30
N VAL A 532 -32.00 -50.63 -18.80
CA VAL A 532 -33.30 -51.14 -18.32
C VAL A 532 -33.23 -51.64 -16.88
#